data_AF-A0A844MNJ7-F1
#
_entry.id   AF-A0A844MNJ7-F1
#
_cell.length_a   1.000
_cell.length_b   1.000
_cell.length_c   1.000
_cell.angle_alpha   90.00
_cell.angle_beta   90.00
_cell.angle_gamma   90.00
#
_symmetry.space_group_name_H-M   'P 1'
#
loop_
_entity.id
_entity.type
_entity.pdbx_description
1 polymer ?
#
loop_
_entity_poly.entity_id
_entity_poly.type
_entity_poly.pdbx_seq_one_letter_code
_entity_poly.pdbx_strand_id
1 'polypeptide(L)'
;MTIKERLLQEIESSPEPLLEETLDFLRFLKTQRAEGKKDTQHPHIQLETAGSETLNQPQENPIDSSQLPYRQASGRSILRHAGTWAGDDFDKCLQSVYATRGKAKFDDDLNPFE
;
A
#
# COMPACT_ATOMS: atom_id res chain seq x y z
N MET A 1 -2.43 -36.37 21.64
CA MET A 1 -2.79 -34.98 21.95
C MET A 1 -3.50 -34.35 20.78
N THR A 2 -4.56 -33.59 21.04
CA THR A 2 -5.25 -32.77 20.03
C THR A 2 -4.50 -31.45 19.78
N ILE A 3 -4.78 -30.78 18.66
CA ILE A 3 -4.21 -29.45 18.36
C ILE A 3 -4.56 -28.44 19.46
N LYS A 4 -5.79 -28.54 20.00
CA LYS A 4 -6.26 -27.68 21.10
C LYS A 4 -5.46 -27.92 22.38
N GLU A 5 -5.17 -29.17 22.73
CA GLU A 5 -4.35 -29.50 23.90
C GLU A 5 -2.92 -28.96 23.76
N ARG A 6 -2.30 -29.10 22.59
CA ARG A 6 -0.96 -28.53 22.33
C ARG A 6 -0.94 -27.01 22.45
N LEU A 7 -1.98 -26.33 21.94
CA LEU A 7 -2.12 -24.88 22.06
C LEU A 7 -2.26 -24.44 23.52
N LEU A 8 -3.05 -25.14 24.32
CA LEU A 8 -3.21 -24.82 25.75
C LEU A 8 -1.89 -25.02 26.51
N GLN A 9 -1.17 -26.10 26.22
CA GLN A 9 0.13 -26.35 26.83
C GLN A 9 1.14 -25.23 26.53
N GLU A 10 1.20 -24.77 25.27
CA GLU A 10 2.10 -23.69 24.87
C GLU A 10 1.71 -22.34 25.51
N ILE A 11 0.40 -22.09 25.67
CA ILE A 11 -0.12 -20.89 26.32
C ILE A 11 0.29 -20.86 27.81
N GLU A 12 0.21 -21.99 28.50
CA GLU A 12 0.57 -22.08 29.92
C GLU A 12 2.07 -21.90 30.18
N SER A 13 2.94 -22.28 29.23
CA SER A 13 4.39 -22.14 29.35
C SER A 13 4.96 -20.83 28.80
N SER A 14 4.15 -20.00 28.14
CA SER A 14 4.61 -18.79 27.45
C SER A 14 4.50 -17.52 28.33
N PRO A 15 5.44 -16.57 28.20
CA PRO A 15 5.35 -15.28 28.87
C PRO A 15 4.27 -14.36 28.25
N GLU A 16 3.67 -13.51 29.07
CA GLU A 16 2.59 -12.57 28.71
C GLU A 16 2.78 -11.79 27.39
N PRO A 17 3.96 -11.19 27.07
CA PRO A 17 4.13 -10.45 25.81
C PRO A 17 3.94 -11.31 24.54
N LEU A 18 4.31 -12.60 24.58
CA LEU A 18 4.09 -13.50 23.46
C LEU A 18 2.61 -13.92 23.35
N LEU A 19 1.91 -13.98 24.48
CA LEU A 19 0.48 -14.25 24.50
C LEU A 19 -0.32 -13.10 23.89
N GLU A 20 0.07 -11.85 24.13
CA GLU A 20 -0.55 -10.66 23.53
C GLU A 20 -0.46 -10.69 22.00
N GLU A 21 0.74 -10.89 21.46
CA GLU A 21 0.96 -10.99 20.01
C GLU A 21 0.19 -12.18 19.39
N THR A 22 0.20 -13.33 20.08
CA THR A 22 -0.53 -14.53 19.62
C THR A 22 -2.04 -14.31 19.61
N LEU A 23 -2.56 -13.58 20.60
CA LEU A 23 -3.98 -13.26 20.72
C LEU A 23 -4.42 -12.33 19.57
N ASP A 24 -3.62 -11.30 19.27
CA ASP A 24 -3.87 -10.40 18.14
C ASP A 24 -3.84 -11.14 16.80
N PHE A 25 -2.87 -12.05 16.62
CA PHE A 25 -2.80 -12.89 15.43
C PHE A 25 -4.02 -13.82 15.30
N LEU A 26 -4.46 -14.44 16.40
CA LEU A 26 -5.68 -15.28 16.40
C LEU A 26 -6.94 -14.47 16.09
N ARG A 27 -7.05 -13.22 16.57
CA ARG A 27 -8.14 -12.31 16.22
C ARG A 27 -8.11 -11.98 14.73
N PHE A 28 -6.94 -11.67 14.17
CA PHE A 28 -6.77 -11.43 12.75
C PHE A 28 -7.25 -12.62 11.90
N LEU A 29 -6.84 -13.84 12.24
CA LEU A 29 -7.28 -15.05 11.52
C LEU A 29 -8.80 -15.28 11.61
N LYS A 30 -9.42 -14.95 12.74
CA LYS A 30 -10.88 -15.02 12.89
C LYS A 30 -11.59 -14.01 11.99
N THR A 31 -11.11 -12.77 11.94
CA THR A 31 -11.68 -11.71 11.09
C THR A 31 -11.55 -12.07 9.61
N GLN A 32 -10.37 -12.51 9.17
CA GLN A 32 -10.13 -12.92 7.79
C GLN A 32 -11.07 -14.05 7.33
N ARG A 33 -11.32 -15.05 8.19
CA ARG A 33 -12.24 -16.16 7.88
C ARG A 33 -13.72 -15.79 7.98
N ALA A 34 -14.07 -14.76 8.75
CA ALA A 34 -15.43 -14.24 8.81
C ALA A 34 -15.80 -13.47 7.53
N GLU A 35 -14.84 -12.83 6.89
CA GLU A 35 -15.04 -12.07 5.64
C GLU A 35 -15.00 -12.97 4.39
N GLY A 36 -14.29 -14.11 4.43
CA GLY A 36 -14.21 -15.09 3.33
C GLY A 36 -15.49 -15.88 3.01
N LYS A 37 -16.64 -15.54 3.62
CA LYS A 37 -17.97 -16.13 3.34
C LYS A 37 -18.95 -15.18 2.66
N LYS A 38 -18.53 -13.99 2.24
CA LYS A 38 -19.34 -13.14 1.36
C LYS A 38 -18.96 -13.43 -0.08
N ASP A 39 -19.91 -14.04 -0.78
CA ASP A 39 -19.78 -14.57 -2.13
C ASP A 39 -19.14 -13.60 -3.13
N THR A 40 -18.31 -14.20 -3.96
CA THR A 40 -18.00 -13.82 -5.33
C THR A 40 -19.24 -13.24 -6.04
N GLN A 41 -19.33 -11.92 -6.15
CA GLN A 41 -20.08 -11.27 -7.21
C GLN A 41 -19.23 -10.17 -7.84
N HIS A 42 -18.54 -10.59 -8.89
CA HIS A 42 -17.94 -9.77 -9.92
C HIS A 42 -18.98 -8.77 -10.49
N PRO A 43 -18.67 -7.47 -10.60
CA PRO A 43 -19.11 -6.69 -11.73
C PRO A 43 -17.95 -6.68 -12.73
N HIS A 44 -18.06 -7.56 -13.73
CA HIS A 44 -17.38 -7.34 -15.00
C HIS A 44 -17.97 -6.05 -15.58
N ILE A 45 -17.26 -4.93 -15.48
CA ILE A 45 -17.53 -3.76 -16.33
C ILE A 45 -16.51 -3.77 -17.44
N GLN A 46 -16.96 -4.20 -18.62
CA GLN A 46 -16.35 -3.88 -19.90
C GLN A 46 -16.45 -2.37 -20.03
N LEU A 47 -15.30 -1.69 -20.08
CA LEU A 47 -15.25 -0.36 -20.67
C LEU A 47 -14.24 -0.39 -21.80
N GLU A 48 -14.73 -0.87 -22.93
CA GLU A 48 -14.24 -0.48 -24.22
C GLU A 48 -14.32 1.05 -24.37
N THR A 49 -13.18 1.69 -24.53
CA THR A 49 -13.11 2.99 -25.19
C THR A 49 -11.83 2.98 -26.02
N ALA A 50 -12.08 2.96 -27.33
CA ALA A 50 -11.11 3.00 -28.39
C ALA A 50 -10.19 4.22 -28.30
N GLY A 51 -8.93 4.01 -28.70
CA GLY A 51 -8.14 4.96 -29.46
C GLY A 51 -7.62 6.19 -28.73
N SER A 52 -6.31 6.23 -28.48
CA SER A 52 -5.42 7.01 -29.35
C SER A 52 -3.98 6.74 -28.97
N GLU A 53 -3.31 5.96 -29.80
CA GLU A 53 -1.87 6.08 -30.01
C GLU A 53 -1.58 7.48 -30.57
N THR A 54 -0.67 8.24 -29.96
CA THR A 54 0.29 9.02 -30.75
C THR A 54 1.55 9.30 -29.95
N LEU A 55 2.62 8.62 -30.38
CA LEU A 55 4.01 9.03 -30.28
C LEU A 55 4.16 10.52 -30.66
N ASN A 56 4.96 11.29 -29.90
CA ASN A 56 5.97 12.26 -30.39
C ASN A 56 6.43 13.22 -29.27
N GLN A 57 7.72 13.13 -28.92
CA GLN A 57 8.56 14.23 -28.45
C GLN A 57 9.31 14.74 -29.71
N PRO A 58 9.81 15.99 -29.85
CA PRO A 58 10.19 16.97 -28.82
C PRO A 58 9.71 18.41 -29.09
N GLN A 59 9.91 19.34 -28.15
CA GLN A 59 10.47 20.69 -28.37
C GLN A 59 10.59 21.43 -27.03
N GLU A 60 11.83 21.81 -26.68
CA GLU A 60 12.17 22.68 -25.56
C GLU A 60 11.68 24.11 -25.83
N ASN A 61 10.89 24.66 -24.90
CA ASN A 61 10.65 26.08 -24.73
C ASN A 61 10.58 26.36 -23.21
N PRO A 62 11.09 27.50 -22.71
CA PRO A 62 11.02 27.83 -21.29
C PRO A 62 9.57 28.19 -20.96
N ILE A 63 8.83 27.23 -20.41
CA ILE A 63 7.45 27.42 -19.98
C ILE A 63 7.47 28.25 -18.71
N ASP A 64 7.03 29.50 -18.82
CA ASP A 64 6.61 30.34 -17.70
C ASP A 64 5.62 29.54 -16.83
N SER A 65 6.06 29.17 -15.63
CA SER A 65 5.35 28.28 -14.70
C SER A 65 4.05 28.88 -14.14
N SER A 66 3.70 30.11 -14.53
CA SER A 66 2.56 30.86 -14.00
C SER A 66 1.19 30.43 -14.53
N GLN A 67 1.11 29.55 -15.55
CA GLN A 67 -0.17 29.14 -16.15
C GLN A 67 -0.32 27.62 -16.37
N LEU A 68 0.17 26.80 -15.44
CA LEU A 68 -0.23 25.40 -15.46
C LEU A 68 -1.71 25.29 -15.03
N PRO A 69 -2.60 24.74 -15.87
CA PRO A 69 -3.99 24.54 -15.47
C PRO A 69 -4.02 23.62 -14.26
N TYR A 70 -4.57 24.12 -13.14
CA TYR A 70 -4.76 23.34 -11.93
C TYR A 70 -5.61 22.10 -12.26
N ARG A 71 -4.95 20.96 -12.43
CA ARG A 71 -5.63 19.68 -12.60
C ARG A 71 -6.21 19.32 -11.25
N GLN A 72 -7.53 19.44 -11.12
CA GLN A 72 -8.27 18.90 -9.99
C GLN A 72 -7.79 17.47 -9.75
N ALA A 73 -7.33 17.16 -8.54
CA ALA A 73 -6.94 15.81 -8.19
C ALA A 73 -8.12 14.89 -8.56
N SER A 74 -7.86 13.85 -9.33
CA SER A 74 -8.84 12.80 -9.62
C SER A 74 -9.05 12.02 -8.32
N GLY A 75 -9.72 12.66 -7.37
CA GLY A 75 -9.84 12.30 -5.97
C GLY A 75 -10.84 11.19 -5.77
N ARG A 76 -10.69 10.08 -6.48
CA ARG A 76 -11.13 8.81 -5.90
C ARG A 76 -10.16 8.51 -4.75
N SER A 77 -10.68 7.98 -3.65
CA SER A 77 -9.90 7.73 -2.44
C SER A 77 -8.60 6.99 -2.77
N ILE A 78 -7.48 7.42 -2.19
CA ILE A 78 -6.19 6.71 -2.27
C ILE A 78 -6.35 5.27 -1.74
N LEU A 79 -7.31 5.05 -0.85
CA LEU A 79 -7.62 3.77 -0.23
C LEU A 79 -8.27 2.76 -1.18
N ARG A 80 -8.67 3.15 -2.41
CA ARG A 80 -9.33 2.22 -3.35
C ARG A 80 -8.45 1.01 -3.75
N HIS A 81 -7.14 1.13 -3.57
CA HIS A 81 -6.16 0.08 -3.84
C HIS A 81 -5.52 -0.45 -2.55
N ALA A 82 -5.94 0.02 -1.37
CA ALA A 82 -5.42 -0.51 -0.12
C ALA A 82 -5.88 -1.97 0.03
N GLY A 83 -4.95 -2.87 0.37
CA GLY A 83 -5.26 -4.30 0.53
C GLY A 83 -5.36 -5.12 -0.75
N THR A 84 -5.29 -4.51 -1.94
CA THR A 84 -5.22 -5.25 -3.22
C THR A 84 -3.79 -5.52 -3.69
N TRP A 85 -2.79 -5.22 -2.85
CA TRP A 85 -1.39 -5.39 -3.21
C TRP A 85 -1.08 -6.89 -3.13
N ALA A 86 -0.58 -7.44 -4.24
CA ALA A 86 -0.18 -8.84 -4.36
C ALA A 86 1.23 -8.89 -4.95
N GLY A 87 2.06 -9.77 -4.42
CA GLY A 87 3.48 -9.90 -4.79
C GLY A 87 4.36 -10.17 -3.58
N ASP A 88 5.50 -10.81 -3.81
CA ASP A 88 6.56 -11.09 -2.83
C ASP A 88 7.80 -10.20 -3.04
N ASP A 89 7.68 -9.17 -3.89
CA ASP A 89 8.78 -8.35 -4.38
C ASP A 89 9.05 -7.09 -3.54
N PHE A 90 8.54 -7.06 -2.30
CA PHE A 90 8.72 -5.94 -1.36
C PHE A 90 10.19 -5.51 -1.24
N ASP A 91 11.08 -6.46 -0.95
CA ASP A 91 12.49 -6.17 -0.73
C ASP A 91 13.17 -5.62 -2.01
N LYS A 92 12.84 -6.19 -3.17
CA LYS A 92 13.40 -5.77 -4.46
C LYS A 92 12.92 -4.36 -4.86
N CYS A 93 11.63 -4.08 -4.63
CA CYS A 93 11.05 -2.76 -4.86
C CYS A 93 11.69 -1.72 -3.94
N LEU A 94 11.80 -2.03 -2.65
CA LEU A 94 12.43 -1.17 -1.65
C LEU A 94 13.90 -0.88 -2.00
N GLN A 95 14.66 -1.89 -2.41
CA GLN A 95 16.04 -1.73 -2.86
C GLN A 95 16.15 -0.78 -4.07
N SER A 96 15.21 -0.89 -5.02
CA SER A 96 15.15 -0.02 -6.20
C SER A 96 14.88 1.44 -5.82
N VAL A 97 14.00 1.69 -4.86
CA VAL A 97 13.75 3.03 -4.31
C VAL A 97 15.01 3.59 -3.65
N TYR A 98 15.71 2.80 -2.83
CA TYR A 98 16.96 3.24 -2.22
C TYR A 98 18.05 3.57 -3.24
N ALA A 99 18.15 2.80 -4.32
CA ALA A 99 19.14 2.99 -5.37
C ALA A 99 18.85 4.22 -6.24
N THR A 100 17.57 4.55 -6.46
CA THR A 100 17.15 5.61 -7.38
C THR A 100 16.79 6.92 -6.69
N ARG A 101 16.50 6.91 -5.39
CA ARG A 101 16.12 8.13 -4.67
C ARG A 101 17.27 9.13 -4.66
N GLY A 102 16.98 10.37 -5.03
CA GLY A 102 17.91 11.48 -4.87
C GLY A 102 18.21 11.76 -3.40
N LYS A 103 19.39 12.28 -3.11
CA LYS A 103 19.71 12.82 -1.79
C LYS A 103 19.03 14.19 -1.67
N ALA A 104 17.96 14.29 -0.89
CA ALA A 104 17.40 15.57 -0.50
C ALA A 104 18.34 16.22 0.52
N LYS A 105 18.67 17.50 0.28
CA LYS A 105 19.25 18.38 1.30
C LYS A 105 18.14 19.33 1.72
N PHE A 106 17.94 19.45 3.02
CA PHE A 106 17.07 20.45 3.60
C PHE A 106 17.99 21.49 4.25
N ASP A 107 17.80 22.75 3.90
CA ASP A 107 18.55 23.85 4.51
C ASP A 107 17.89 24.16 5.85
N ASP A 108 18.39 23.55 6.92
CA ASP A 108 17.84 23.70 8.28
C ASP A 108 18.11 25.11 8.87
N ASP A 109 19.03 25.86 8.26
CA ASP A 109 19.40 27.23 8.67
C ASP A 109 18.35 28.30 8.28
N LEU A 110 17.33 27.93 7.50
CA LEU A 110 16.25 28.81 7.07
C LEU A 110 14.93 28.42 7.74
N ASN A 111 14.94 27.99 9.00
CA ASN A 111 13.72 27.83 9.77
C ASN A 111 13.09 29.23 10.01
N PRO A 112 11.96 29.58 9.38
CA PRO A 112 11.33 30.89 9.57
C PRO A 112 10.57 31.00 10.90
N PHE A 113 10.62 29.94 11.72
CA PHE A 113 9.93 29.84 13.01
C PHE A 113 10.88 29.76 14.21
N GLU A 114 12.20 29.94 14.02
CA GLU A 114 13.19 30.18 15.09
C GLU A 114 13.55 31.67 15.24
#